data_AF-A0A1D2SFX3-F1
#
_entry.id   AF-A0A1D2SFX3-F1
#
_cell.length_a   1.000
_cell.length_b   1.000
_cell.length_c   1.000
_cell.angle_alpha   90.00
_cell.angle_beta   90.00
_cell.angle_gamma   90.00
#
_symmetry.space_group_name_H-M   'P 1'
#
loop_
_entity.id
_entity.type
_entity.pdbx_description
1 polymer ?
#
loop_
_entity_poly.entity_id
_entity_poly.type
_entity_poly.pdbx_seq_one_letter_code
_entity_poly.pdbx_strand_id
1 'polypeptide(L)'
;VQVAFVQGGADSQPTLPGQPKDDGLVALGSLFYEPVWLFYREDVARRRLRRDAIEGLADLRGWRLNIGTPGSGVPNLMTRLFEANRVDSSSVRLRTLGETPAVAAMLDGRMDAVVFASAPESLLVQMLLQTPGIRLFDFAQAEAYSRRYPFLSPVTLPRGVVDLARDLPPRDVQLIAPTAMLVARDDIHPALIQLFVQAARSIHGEAGWFQRRGEFPSERSLEWPLAREAERTLRGGTPWLQRYLPFWLANLIDRMWVVLLSIVAVLIPLSRIVPPLYEFKVRSRVFRWYAQLRDIEESVDDREDAAHRLLARLDELDARVERLTVPLSYADELYALRSHIQMVRGRIVRAAPPAAPSTPVSPQTPVSSEQTNP
;
A
#
# COMPACT_ATOMS: atom_id res chain seq x y z
N VAL A 1 3.13 2.71 -19.80
CA VAL A 1 3.64 1.94 -18.63
C VAL A 1 3.52 2.82 -17.40
N GLN A 2 3.21 2.29 -16.22
CA GLN A 2 3.16 3.07 -14.95
C GLN A 2 4.41 2.90 -14.09
N VAL A 3 4.99 1.69 -14.09
CA VAL A 3 6.24 1.33 -13.40
C VAL A 3 7.06 0.44 -14.34
N ALA A 4 8.37 0.64 -14.39
CA ALA A 4 9.31 -0.11 -15.23
C ALA A 4 10.61 -0.41 -14.46
N PHE A 5 11.25 -1.53 -14.80
CA PHE A 5 12.66 -1.74 -14.50
C PHE A 5 13.47 -1.02 -15.58
N VAL A 6 14.51 -0.27 -15.18
CA VAL A 6 15.40 0.44 -16.10
C VAL A 6 16.85 0.12 -15.73
N GLN A 7 17.64 -0.30 -16.72
CA GLN A 7 19.08 -0.46 -16.58
C GLN A 7 19.76 0.91 -16.66
N GLY A 8 20.62 1.20 -15.68
CA GLY A 8 21.42 2.41 -15.67
C GLY A 8 22.28 2.58 -16.93
N GLY A 9 22.16 3.73 -17.59
CA GLY A 9 22.93 4.07 -18.80
C GLY A 9 22.43 3.46 -20.10
N ALA A 10 21.24 2.85 -20.12
CA ALA A 10 20.64 2.29 -21.33
C ALA A 10 20.36 3.34 -22.42
N ASP A 11 20.08 4.59 -22.03
CA ASP A 11 19.73 5.68 -22.94
C ASP A 11 20.88 6.11 -23.88
N SER A 12 20.52 6.82 -24.95
CA SER A 12 21.51 7.43 -25.86
C SER A 12 22.20 8.65 -25.25
N GLN A 13 21.47 9.47 -24.47
CA GLN A 13 22.01 10.68 -23.84
C GLN A 13 22.59 10.39 -22.43
N PRO A 14 23.68 11.06 -22.02
CA PRO A 14 24.27 10.87 -20.69
C PRO A 14 23.65 11.80 -19.64
N THR A 15 23.09 11.21 -18.58
CA THR A 15 22.79 11.90 -17.32
C THR A 15 24.07 12.50 -16.74
N LEU A 16 24.10 13.82 -16.53
CA LEU A 16 25.27 14.52 -16.01
C LEU A 16 25.36 14.37 -14.48
N PRO A 17 26.56 14.23 -13.88
CA PRO A 17 26.71 14.20 -12.43
C PRO A 17 26.06 15.41 -11.75
N GLY A 18 25.14 15.15 -10.82
CA GLY A 18 24.39 16.18 -10.09
C GLY A 18 23.16 16.75 -10.82
N GLN A 19 22.84 16.29 -12.03
CA GLN A 19 21.63 16.67 -12.77
C GLN A 19 20.79 15.42 -13.09
N PRO A 20 19.83 15.04 -12.22
CA PRO A 20 18.89 13.97 -12.54
C PRO A 20 17.95 14.38 -13.67
N LYS A 21 17.37 13.39 -14.36
CA LYS A 21 16.38 13.59 -15.42
C LYS A 21 15.09 14.23 -14.88
N ASP A 22 14.47 15.06 -15.71
CA ASP A 22 13.19 15.73 -15.45
C ASP A 22 12.27 15.51 -16.66
N ASP A 23 11.67 14.32 -16.71
CA ASP A 23 10.86 13.78 -17.81
C ASP A 23 9.49 13.25 -17.32
N GLY A 24 9.08 13.64 -16.11
CA GLY A 24 7.87 13.13 -15.44
C GLY A 24 8.04 11.75 -14.77
N LEU A 25 9.28 11.24 -14.67
CA LEU A 25 9.58 9.99 -14.00
C LEU A 25 10.34 10.20 -12.68
N VAL A 26 10.09 9.28 -11.73
CA VAL A 26 10.72 9.23 -10.41
C VAL A 26 11.30 7.83 -10.16
N ALA A 27 12.49 7.79 -9.58
CA ALA A 27 13.07 6.55 -9.09
C ALA A 27 12.35 6.13 -7.78
N LEU A 28 12.05 4.84 -7.65
CA LEU A 28 11.63 4.22 -6.39
C LEU A 28 12.81 3.59 -5.64
N GLY A 29 13.96 3.45 -6.31
CA GLY A 29 15.23 2.99 -5.77
C GLY A 29 16.03 2.17 -6.79
N SER A 30 17.35 2.14 -6.63
CA SER A 30 18.20 1.14 -7.28
C SER A 30 17.96 -0.24 -6.64
N LEU A 31 18.09 -1.32 -7.39
CA LEU A 31 17.66 -2.67 -7.01
C LEU A 31 18.79 -3.69 -6.96
N PHE A 32 19.71 -3.67 -7.93
CA PHE A 32 20.85 -4.60 -7.99
C PHE A 32 21.93 -4.08 -8.95
N TYR A 33 23.11 -4.68 -8.87
CA TYR A 33 24.23 -4.46 -9.78
C TYR A 33 24.16 -5.42 -10.97
N GLU A 34 24.39 -4.91 -12.18
CA GLU A 34 24.53 -5.68 -13.41
C GLU A 34 25.99 -5.58 -13.90
N PRO A 35 26.92 -6.37 -13.31
CA PRO A 35 28.35 -6.24 -13.59
C PRO A 35 28.69 -6.50 -15.06
N VAL A 36 29.62 -5.69 -15.59
CA VAL A 36 30.09 -5.76 -16.98
C VAL A 36 31.25 -6.74 -17.09
N TRP A 37 30.99 -7.88 -17.71
CA TRP A 37 31.97 -8.93 -17.91
C TRP A 37 32.66 -8.75 -19.27
N LEU A 38 33.87 -8.17 -19.27
CA LEU A 38 34.76 -8.19 -20.43
C LEU A 38 35.73 -9.38 -20.30
N PHE A 39 35.42 -10.47 -21.00
CA PHE A 39 36.30 -11.64 -21.10
C PHE A 39 37.15 -11.56 -22.37
N TYR A 40 38.42 -11.98 -22.29
CA TYR A 40 39.35 -11.99 -23.41
C TYR A 40 40.25 -13.23 -23.42
N ARG A 41 40.77 -13.57 -24.61
CA ARG A 41 41.67 -14.73 -24.81
C ARG A 41 43.13 -14.34 -24.51
N GLU A 42 43.77 -15.04 -23.58
CA GLU A 42 45.14 -14.77 -23.10
C GLU A 42 46.20 -14.93 -24.21
N ASP A 43 46.03 -15.88 -25.12
CA ASP A 43 46.92 -16.08 -26.27
C ASP A 43 46.85 -14.92 -27.28
N VAL A 44 45.79 -14.11 -27.27
CA VAL A 44 45.69 -12.90 -28.10
C VAL A 44 46.40 -11.73 -27.42
N ALA A 45 46.28 -11.59 -26.09
CA ALA A 45 47.04 -10.62 -25.31
C ALA A 45 48.55 -10.88 -25.47
N ARG A 46 49.01 -12.11 -25.25
CA ARG A 46 50.42 -12.51 -25.42
C ARG A 46 50.94 -12.24 -26.83
N ARG A 47 50.17 -12.57 -27.88
CA ARG A 47 50.60 -12.39 -29.27
C ARG A 47 50.61 -10.93 -29.73
N ARG A 48 49.64 -10.12 -29.32
CA ARG A 48 49.50 -8.71 -29.75
C ARG A 48 50.28 -7.73 -28.87
N LEU A 49 50.20 -7.89 -27.55
CA LEU A 49 50.66 -6.93 -26.54
C LEU A 49 51.99 -7.35 -25.87
N ARG A 50 52.46 -8.59 -26.11
CA ARG A 50 53.66 -9.17 -25.47
C ARG A 50 53.60 -9.27 -23.94
N ARG A 51 52.39 -9.30 -23.38
CA ARG A 51 52.09 -9.46 -21.95
C ARG A 51 50.85 -10.34 -21.76
N ASP A 52 50.66 -10.82 -20.54
CA ASP A 52 49.62 -11.79 -20.18
C ASP A 52 48.23 -11.17 -19.96
N ALA A 53 48.12 -9.84 -19.95
CA ALA A 53 46.88 -9.14 -19.64
C ALA A 53 46.65 -7.91 -20.54
N ILE A 54 45.39 -7.47 -20.57
CA ILE A 54 44.99 -6.13 -21.01
C ILE A 54 44.95 -5.23 -19.77
N GLU A 55 45.49 -4.01 -19.86
CA GLU A 55 45.53 -3.03 -18.76
C GLU A 55 44.56 -1.86 -19.00
N GLY A 56 44.15 -1.62 -20.25
CA GLY A 56 43.14 -0.61 -20.56
C GLY A 56 42.40 -0.87 -21.87
N LEU A 57 41.23 -0.25 -22.04
CA LEU A 57 40.42 -0.37 -23.26
C LEU A 57 41.17 0.10 -24.52
N ALA A 58 42.21 0.92 -24.34
CA ALA A 58 43.19 1.32 -25.35
C ALA A 58 43.92 0.13 -26.03
N ASP A 59 44.01 -1.02 -25.37
CA ASP A 59 44.69 -2.22 -25.87
C ASP A 59 43.82 -3.05 -26.83
N LEU A 60 42.49 -2.83 -26.82
CA LEU A 60 41.51 -3.54 -27.65
C LEU A 60 41.56 -3.11 -29.13
N ARG A 61 42.42 -2.14 -29.50
CA ARG A 61 42.61 -1.70 -30.88
C ARG A 61 43.03 -2.87 -31.78
N GLY A 62 42.26 -3.10 -32.84
CA GLY A 62 42.40 -4.19 -33.80
C GLY A 62 41.85 -5.55 -33.33
N TRP A 63 41.31 -5.68 -32.11
CA TRP A 63 40.71 -6.93 -31.60
C TRP A 63 39.32 -7.17 -32.21
N ARG A 64 38.93 -8.44 -32.31
CA ARG A 64 37.55 -8.87 -32.57
C ARG A 64 36.80 -8.91 -31.24
N LEU A 65 35.93 -7.93 -31.01
CA LEU A 65 35.21 -7.76 -29.74
C LEU A 65 33.70 -7.90 -29.96
N ASN A 66 33.03 -8.75 -29.18
CA ASN A 66 31.57 -8.75 -29.13
C ASN A 66 31.08 -7.76 -28.06
N ILE A 67 30.04 -6.98 -28.34
CA ILE A 67 29.46 -5.98 -27.40
C ILE A 67 27.97 -6.20 -27.11
N GLY A 68 27.48 -7.44 -27.31
CA GLY A 68 26.08 -7.81 -27.11
C GLY A 68 25.16 -7.39 -28.27
N THR A 69 23.88 -7.75 -28.18
CA THR A 69 22.87 -7.41 -29.18
C THR A 69 22.43 -5.93 -29.07
N PRO A 70 21.91 -5.33 -30.14
CA PRO A 70 21.24 -4.03 -30.05
C PRO A 70 20.13 -4.05 -28.99
N GLY A 71 20.02 -2.97 -28.20
CA GLY A 71 19.05 -2.87 -27.10
C GLY A 71 19.51 -3.45 -25.75
N SER A 72 20.62 -4.19 -25.67
CA SER A 72 21.12 -4.79 -24.42
C SER A 72 21.89 -3.83 -23.48
N GLY A 73 21.84 -2.52 -23.72
CA GLY A 73 22.60 -1.48 -23.00
C GLY A 73 24.12 -1.49 -23.22
N VAL A 74 24.73 -2.68 -23.24
CA VAL A 74 26.18 -2.90 -23.41
C VAL A 74 26.78 -2.18 -24.63
N PRO A 75 26.15 -2.09 -25.82
CA PRO A 75 26.69 -1.31 -26.93
C PRO A 75 26.82 0.19 -26.64
N ASN A 76 25.84 0.77 -25.94
CA ASN A 76 25.85 2.19 -25.57
C ASN A 76 26.93 2.46 -24.51
N LEU A 77 27.02 1.58 -23.50
CA LEU A 77 28.05 1.65 -22.47
C LEU A 77 29.47 1.51 -23.06
N MET A 78 29.72 0.50 -23.88
CA MET A 78 31.04 0.31 -24.51
C MET A 78 31.43 1.49 -25.40
N THR A 79 30.48 2.10 -26.11
CA THR A 79 30.73 3.32 -26.90
C THR A 79 31.18 4.48 -26.00
N ARG A 80 30.46 4.76 -24.90
CA ARG A 80 30.81 5.79 -23.90
C ARG A 80 32.17 5.53 -23.26
N LEU A 81 32.49 4.28 -22.94
CA LEU A 81 33.78 3.89 -22.35
C LEU A 81 34.95 4.05 -23.35
N PHE A 82 34.75 3.71 -24.62
CA PHE A 82 35.76 3.95 -25.66
C PHE A 82 36.01 5.46 -25.88
N GLU A 83 34.95 6.27 -25.96
CA GLU A 83 35.05 7.73 -26.02
C GLU A 83 35.81 8.29 -24.81
N ALA A 84 35.47 7.85 -23.59
CA ALA A 84 36.14 8.26 -22.36
C ALA A 84 37.66 8.00 -22.37
N ASN A 85 38.10 6.94 -23.05
CA ASN A 85 39.48 6.49 -23.18
C ASN A 85 40.18 6.96 -24.47
N ARG A 86 39.52 7.78 -25.31
CA ARG A 86 40.02 8.20 -26.64
C ARG A 86 40.38 6.99 -27.53
N VAL A 87 39.50 5.99 -27.53
CA VAL A 87 39.54 4.85 -28.44
C VAL A 87 38.48 5.07 -29.51
N ASP A 88 38.90 5.17 -30.77
CA ASP A 88 37.97 5.16 -31.89
C ASP A 88 37.34 3.76 -32.02
N SER A 89 36.01 3.68 -32.05
CA SER A 89 35.27 2.44 -32.23
C SER A 89 35.59 1.78 -33.58
N SER A 90 35.94 2.54 -34.62
CA SER A 90 36.37 2.00 -35.92
C SER A 90 37.66 1.18 -35.83
N SER A 91 38.51 1.49 -34.84
CA SER A 91 39.76 0.77 -34.62
C SER A 91 39.55 -0.62 -33.99
N VAL A 92 38.36 -0.92 -33.47
CA VAL A 92 38.00 -2.22 -32.89
C VAL A 92 37.06 -2.96 -33.85
N ARG A 93 37.26 -4.27 -34.08
CA ARG A 93 36.39 -5.08 -34.94
C ARG A 93 35.17 -5.54 -34.14
N LEU A 94 34.26 -4.60 -33.90
CA LEU A 94 33.04 -4.80 -33.12
C LEU A 94 32.08 -5.80 -33.79
N ARG A 95 31.40 -6.60 -32.96
CA ARG A 95 30.34 -7.55 -33.33
C ARG A 95 29.20 -7.47 -32.31
N THR A 96 27.99 -7.77 -32.79
CA THR A 96 26.74 -7.64 -32.02
C THR A 96 25.96 -8.95 -31.94
N LEU A 97 26.67 -10.05 -31.70
CA LEU A 97 26.10 -11.38 -31.48
C LEU A 97 25.48 -11.46 -30.08
N GLY A 98 24.45 -12.29 -29.91
CA GLY A 98 23.95 -12.69 -28.58
C GLY A 98 24.98 -13.49 -27.80
N GLU A 99 24.77 -13.66 -26.49
CA GLU A 99 25.75 -14.22 -25.56
C GLU A 99 26.26 -15.60 -25.98
N THR A 100 25.39 -16.60 -26.11
CA THR A 100 25.77 -17.98 -26.49
C THR A 100 26.58 -18.06 -27.79
N PRO A 101 26.15 -17.49 -28.94
CA PRO A 101 26.98 -17.51 -30.16
C PRO A 101 28.24 -16.66 -30.07
N ALA A 102 28.28 -15.59 -29.26
CA ALA A 102 29.50 -14.82 -29.00
C ALA A 102 30.53 -15.63 -28.22
N VAL A 103 30.09 -16.31 -27.15
CA VAL A 103 30.94 -17.16 -26.30
C VAL A 103 31.46 -18.36 -27.09
N ALA A 104 30.59 -19.07 -27.83
CA ALA A 104 31.02 -20.16 -28.71
C ALA A 104 32.06 -19.66 -29.74
N ALA A 105 31.82 -18.51 -30.38
CA ALA A 105 32.79 -17.92 -31.30
C ALA A 105 34.11 -17.49 -30.62
N MET A 106 34.12 -17.15 -29.33
CA MET A 106 35.36 -16.88 -28.59
C MET A 106 36.13 -18.17 -28.28
N LEU A 107 35.45 -19.24 -27.86
CA LEU A 107 36.08 -20.54 -27.62
C LEU A 107 36.69 -21.13 -28.90
N ASP A 108 36.00 -20.99 -30.04
CA ASP A 108 36.51 -21.34 -31.38
C ASP A 108 37.67 -20.44 -31.87
N GLY A 109 38.06 -19.40 -31.12
CA GLY A 109 39.05 -18.40 -31.57
C GLY A 109 38.57 -17.54 -32.76
N ARG A 110 37.27 -17.54 -33.07
CA ARG A 110 36.61 -16.68 -34.08
C ARG A 110 36.36 -15.25 -33.56
N MET A 111 36.31 -15.07 -32.23
CA MET A 111 36.39 -13.79 -31.52
C MET A 111 37.63 -13.73 -30.63
N ASP A 112 38.11 -12.53 -30.31
CA ASP A 112 39.26 -12.30 -29.42
C ASP A 112 38.82 -11.96 -27.98
N ALA A 113 37.67 -11.29 -27.84
CA ALA A 113 37.06 -10.91 -26.57
C ALA A 113 35.53 -10.75 -26.70
N VAL A 114 34.81 -10.78 -25.58
CA VAL A 114 33.36 -10.59 -25.47
C VAL A 114 33.00 -9.70 -24.28
N VAL A 115 31.96 -8.88 -24.42
CA VAL A 115 31.34 -8.09 -23.36
C VAL A 115 29.86 -8.42 -23.27
N PHE A 116 29.37 -8.58 -22.03
CA PHE A 116 27.96 -8.59 -21.69
C PHE A 116 27.77 -8.10 -20.23
N ALA A 117 26.59 -7.56 -19.91
CA ALA A 117 26.21 -7.19 -18.55
C ALA A 117 25.22 -8.26 -18.05
N SER A 118 25.57 -8.96 -16.97
CA SER A 118 24.81 -10.13 -16.52
C SER A 118 25.07 -10.42 -15.03
N ALA A 119 24.16 -11.13 -14.38
CA ALA A 119 24.32 -11.52 -12.97
C ALA A 119 25.50 -12.53 -12.82
N PRO A 120 26.27 -12.50 -11.71
CA PRO A 120 27.39 -13.43 -11.49
C PRO A 120 26.96 -14.90 -11.50
N GLU A 121 25.72 -15.19 -11.12
CA GLU A 121 25.14 -16.53 -11.09
C GLU A 121 24.93 -17.12 -12.50
N SER A 122 25.06 -16.31 -13.56
CA SER A 122 24.94 -16.76 -14.95
C SER A 122 25.91 -17.92 -15.28
N LEU A 123 25.38 -19.01 -15.82
CA LEU A 123 26.17 -20.19 -16.17
C LEU A 123 27.30 -19.88 -17.19
N LEU A 124 27.09 -18.89 -18.07
CA LEU A 124 28.13 -18.44 -19.01
C LEU A 124 29.24 -17.64 -18.30
N VAL A 125 28.91 -16.84 -17.28
CA VAL A 125 29.89 -16.16 -16.42
C VAL A 125 30.72 -17.18 -15.67
N GLN A 126 30.06 -18.10 -14.96
CA GLN A 126 30.74 -19.13 -14.16
C GLN A 126 31.64 -20.03 -15.01
N MET A 127 31.19 -20.43 -16.20
CA MET A 127 31.99 -21.21 -17.15
C MET A 127 33.24 -20.43 -17.60
N LEU A 128 33.10 -19.16 -18.01
CA LEU A 128 34.23 -18.37 -18.52
C LEU A 128 35.25 -18.01 -17.44
N LEU A 129 34.82 -17.78 -16.19
CA LEU A 129 35.70 -17.59 -15.03
C LEU A 129 36.54 -18.83 -14.71
N GLN A 130 36.11 -20.01 -15.17
CA GLN A 130 36.80 -21.29 -14.96
C GLN A 130 37.48 -21.84 -16.22
N THR A 131 37.34 -21.18 -17.38
CA THR A 131 37.86 -21.67 -18.67
C THR A 131 39.35 -21.33 -18.81
N PRO A 132 40.27 -22.32 -18.93
CA PRO A 132 41.70 -22.05 -19.09
C PRO A 132 42.01 -21.22 -20.34
N GLY A 133 42.89 -20.21 -20.19
CA GLY A 133 43.28 -19.31 -21.28
C GLY A 133 42.25 -18.20 -21.61
N ILE A 134 41.12 -18.16 -20.92
CA ILE A 134 40.25 -16.96 -20.85
C ILE A 134 40.62 -16.18 -19.59
N ARG A 135 40.62 -14.85 -19.70
CA ARG A 135 40.80 -13.93 -18.56
C ARG A 135 39.68 -12.91 -18.51
N LEU A 136 39.34 -12.49 -17.30
CA LEU A 136 38.50 -11.33 -17.02
C LEU A 136 39.36 -10.05 -17.09
N PHE A 137 38.83 -8.98 -17.68
CA PHE A 137 39.46 -7.66 -17.64
C PHE A 137 39.22 -6.96 -16.30
N ASP A 138 40.26 -6.30 -15.82
CA ASP A 138 40.30 -5.60 -14.54
C ASP A 138 40.11 -4.09 -14.79
N PHE A 139 38.92 -3.57 -14.45
CA PHE A 139 38.60 -2.16 -14.56
C PHE A 139 39.26 -1.38 -13.41
N ALA A 140 40.60 -1.28 -13.44
CA ALA A 140 41.40 -0.57 -12.43
C ALA A 140 41.01 0.91 -12.21
N GLN A 141 40.22 1.49 -13.13
CA GLN A 141 39.65 2.84 -13.06
C GLN A 141 38.14 2.86 -12.72
N ALA A 142 37.57 1.79 -12.15
CA ALA A 142 36.13 1.68 -11.83
C ALA A 142 35.58 2.88 -11.04
N GLU A 143 36.33 3.33 -10.02
CA GLU A 143 36.02 4.49 -9.18
C GLU A 143 36.06 5.84 -9.95
N ALA A 144 36.81 5.91 -11.05
CA ALA A 144 36.79 7.09 -11.93
C ALA A 144 35.62 7.03 -12.92
N TYR A 145 35.20 5.83 -13.36
CA TYR A 145 34.03 5.67 -14.22
C TYR A 145 32.73 5.98 -13.48
N SER A 146 32.54 5.53 -12.24
CA SER A 146 31.35 5.83 -11.43
C SER A 146 31.18 7.34 -11.19
N ARG A 147 32.27 8.06 -10.91
CA ARG A 147 32.28 9.52 -10.73
C ARG A 147 31.97 10.29 -12.01
N ARG A 148 32.24 9.72 -13.19
CA ARG A 148 31.94 10.32 -14.51
C ARG A 148 30.55 9.93 -15.05
N TYR A 149 30.04 8.77 -14.64
CA TYR A 149 28.81 8.16 -15.14
C TYR A 149 27.95 7.71 -13.94
N PRO A 150 26.99 8.53 -13.47
CA PRO A 150 26.28 8.31 -12.20
C PRO A 150 25.51 6.99 -12.07
N PHE A 151 25.24 6.33 -13.20
CA PHE A 151 24.56 5.04 -13.28
C PHE A 151 25.49 3.83 -13.10
N LEU A 152 26.81 4.03 -13.17
CA LEU A 152 27.83 3.02 -12.90
C LEU A 152 28.22 3.04 -11.43
N SER A 153 28.19 1.87 -10.81
CA SER A 153 28.79 1.63 -9.50
C SER A 153 30.10 0.84 -9.67
N PRO A 154 31.15 1.13 -8.88
CA PRO A 154 32.36 0.31 -8.85
C PRO A 154 32.07 -0.92 -7.98
N VAL A 155 32.38 -2.12 -8.47
CA VAL A 155 32.18 -3.37 -7.73
C VAL A 155 33.41 -4.26 -7.83
N THR A 156 33.80 -4.89 -6.73
CA THR A 156 34.96 -5.78 -6.69
C THR A 156 34.48 -7.23 -6.70
N LEU A 157 35.01 -8.05 -7.60
CA LEU A 157 34.87 -9.51 -7.56
C LEU A 157 35.95 -10.06 -6.60
N PRO A 158 35.59 -10.59 -5.41
CA PRO A 158 36.58 -10.98 -4.42
C PRO A 158 37.39 -12.22 -4.83
N ARG A 159 38.63 -12.30 -4.34
CA ARG A 159 39.48 -13.50 -4.44
C ARG A 159 38.71 -14.75 -3.97
N GLY A 160 38.81 -15.83 -4.75
CA GLY A 160 38.22 -17.14 -4.42
C GLY A 160 36.69 -17.24 -4.49
N VAL A 161 35.94 -16.18 -4.83
CA VAL A 161 34.46 -16.18 -4.78
C VAL A 161 33.80 -17.17 -5.75
N VAL A 162 34.48 -17.53 -6.85
CA VAL A 162 33.99 -18.47 -7.87
C VAL A 162 34.30 -19.91 -7.47
N ASP A 163 35.49 -20.13 -6.91
CA ASP A 163 35.91 -21.42 -6.36
C ASP A 163 36.99 -21.18 -5.28
N LEU A 164 36.63 -21.43 -4.02
CA LEU A 164 37.52 -21.26 -2.86
C LEU A 164 38.61 -22.34 -2.77
N ALA A 165 38.41 -23.51 -3.39
CA ALA A 165 39.37 -24.62 -3.35
C ALA A 165 40.43 -24.49 -4.46
N ARG A 166 40.08 -23.87 -5.61
CA ARG A 166 41.01 -23.52 -6.70
C ARG A 166 41.51 -22.07 -6.65
N ASP A 167 41.07 -21.28 -5.67
CA ASP A 167 41.41 -19.86 -5.52
C ASP A 167 41.09 -19.03 -6.78
N LEU A 168 39.83 -19.09 -7.23
CA LEU A 168 39.34 -18.41 -8.43
C LEU A 168 38.36 -17.27 -8.09
N PRO A 169 38.62 -16.02 -8.53
CA PRO A 169 39.88 -15.52 -9.08
C PRO A 169 41.01 -15.51 -8.03
N PRO A 170 42.30 -15.59 -8.42
CA PRO A 170 43.43 -15.65 -7.48
C PRO A 170 43.78 -14.31 -6.82
N ARG A 171 43.04 -13.26 -7.17
CA ARG A 171 43.09 -11.91 -6.59
C ARG A 171 41.75 -11.22 -6.81
N ASP A 172 41.51 -10.16 -6.05
CA ASP A 172 40.40 -9.25 -6.31
C ASP A 172 40.51 -8.65 -7.72
N VAL A 173 39.38 -8.56 -8.42
CA VAL A 173 39.26 -7.94 -9.75
C VAL A 173 38.24 -6.81 -9.67
N GLN A 174 38.59 -5.62 -10.16
CA GLN A 174 37.67 -4.48 -10.20
C GLN A 174 36.80 -4.55 -11.45
N LEU A 175 35.51 -4.31 -11.27
CA LEU A 175 34.50 -4.25 -12.32
C LEU A 175 33.69 -2.96 -12.20
N ILE A 176 33.02 -2.61 -13.29
CA ILE A 176 31.95 -1.61 -13.30
C ILE A 176 30.61 -2.32 -13.46
N ALA A 177 29.59 -1.81 -12.79
CA ALA A 177 28.23 -2.30 -12.91
C ALA A 177 27.26 -1.14 -13.12
N PRO A 178 26.58 -1.05 -14.29
CA PRO A 178 25.23 -0.49 -14.36
C PRO A 178 24.39 -0.93 -13.16
N THR A 179 23.63 0.01 -12.62
CA THR A 179 22.74 -0.25 -11.49
C THR A 179 21.31 -0.30 -12.03
N ALA A 180 20.64 -1.44 -11.91
CA ALA A 180 19.23 -1.57 -12.28
C ALA A 180 18.38 -0.80 -11.27
N MET A 181 17.35 -0.08 -11.72
CA MET A 181 16.49 0.72 -10.85
C MET A 181 15.01 0.58 -11.21
N LEU A 182 14.15 0.72 -10.20
CA LEU A 182 12.69 0.75 -10.39
C LEU A 182 12.27 2.20 -10.61
N VAL A 183 11.65 2.48 -11.74
CA VAL A 183 11.20 3.83 -12.15
C VAL A 183 9.69 3.82 -12.30
N ALA A 184 9.03 4.87 -11.84
CA ALA A 184 7.59 5.09 -12.00
C ALA A 184 7.33 6.51 -12.53
N ARG A 185 6.09 6.80 -12.94
CA ARG A 185 5.67 8.20 -13.12
C ARG A 185 5.50 8.91 -11.78
N ASP A 186 5.67 10.22 -11.80
CA ASP A 186 5.39 11.11 -10.66
C ASP A 186 3.90 11.09 -10.23
N ASP A 187 2.98 10.82 -11.18
CA ASP A 187 1.53 10.69 -10.96
C ASP A 187 1.10 9.45 -10.15
N ILE A 188 2.00 8.51 -9.87
CA ILE A 188 1.64 7.22 -9.27
C ILE A 188 1.20 7.38 -7.80
N HIS A 189 0.07 6.76 -7.46
CA HIS A 189 -0.51 6.88 -6.12
C HIS A 189 0.47 6.38 -5.04
N PRO A 190 0.85 7.22 -4.03
CA PRO A 190 1.96 6.90 -3.12
C PRO A 190 1.84 5.58 -2.34
N ALA A 191 0.64 5.12 -2.00
CA ALA A 191 0.50 3.81 -1.34
C ALA A 191 1.04 2.65 -2.20
N LEU A 192 1.04 2.78 -3.54
CA LEU A 192 1.68 1.82 -4.44
C LEU A 192 3.21 1.93 -4.37
N ILE A 193 3.78 3.15 -4.29
CA ILE A 193 5.23 3.36 -4.11
C ILE A 193 5.72 2.63 -2.86
N GLN A 194 5.02 2.78 -1.74
CA GLN A 194 5.38 2.09 -0.49
C GLN A 194 5.37 0.56 -0.67
N LEU A 195 4.35 0.01 -1.32
CA LEU A 195 4.27 -1.43 -1.61
C LEU A 195 5.38 -1.91 -2.57
N PHE A 196 5.70 -1.15 -3.61
CA PHE A 196 6.80 -1.46 -4.53
C PHE A 196 8.16 -1.46 -3.82
N VAL A 197 8.42 -0.49 -2.94
CA VAL A 197 9.67 -0.43 -2.17
C VAL A 197 9.73 -1.56 -1.12
N GLN A 198 8.61 -1.91 -0.48
CA GLN A 198 8.55 -3.07 0.42
C GLN A 198 8.79 -4.39 -0.32
N ALA A 199 8.20 -4.58 -1.50
CA ALA A 199 8.45 -5.74 -2.36
C ALA A 199 9.92 -5.79 -2.82
N ALA A 200 10.49 -4.67 -3.27
CA ALA A 200 11.89 -4.57 -3.65
C ALA A 200 12.82 -4.92 -2.48
N ARG A 201 12.55 -4.47 -1.25
CA ARG A 201 13.29 -4.87 -0.03
C ARG A 201 13.19 -6.37 0.25
N SER A 202 12.07 -7.01 -0.07
CA SER A 202 11.88 -8.45 0.12
C SER A 202 12.54 -9.31 -0.97
N ILE A 203 12.75 -8.78 -2.17
CA ILE A 203 13.30 -9.51 -3.32
C ILE A 203 14.80 -9.27 -3.51
N HIS A 204 15.26 -8.04 -3.28
CA HIS A 204 16.65 -7.62 -3.54
C HIS A 204 17.48 -7.34 -2.27
N GLY A 205 16.90 -7.50 -1.09
CA GLY A 205 17.59 -7.28 0.20
C GLY A 205 18.56 -8.40 0.64
N GLU A 206 18.73 -9.45 -0.17
CA GLU A 206 19.66 -10.55 0.12
C GLU A 206 21.12 -10.19 -0.22
N ALA A 207 22.07 -11.03 0.21
CA ALA A 207 23.48 -10.86 -0.15
C ALA A 207 23.78 -11.61 -1.45
N GLY A 208 24.63 -11.05 -2.29
CA GLY A 208 25.21 -11.70 -3.48
C GLY A 208 26.73 -11.57 -3.51
N TRP A 209 27.35 -11.81 -4.67
CA TRP A 209 28.81 -11.69 -4.81
C TRP A 209 29.31 -10.23 -4.74
N PHE A 210 28.44 -9.26 -5.07
CA PHE A 210 28.80 -7.83 -5.13
C PHE A 210 28.05 -6.97 -4.10
N GLN A 211 26.77 -7.29 -3.83
CA GLN A 211 25.89 -6.55 -2.94
C GLN A 211 25.81 -7.19 -1.55
N ARG A 212 25.80 -6.37 -0.50
CA ARG A 212 25.65 -6.82 0.88
C ARG A 212 24.17 -6.98 1.26
N ARG A 213 23.88 -7.85 2.24
CA ARG A 213 22.51 -8.01 2.78
C ARG A 213 21.97 -6.67 3.26
N GLY A 214 20.82 -6.26 2.73
CA GLY A 214 20.17 -5.00 3.04
C GLY A 214 20.78 -3.75 2.38
N GLU A 215 21.70 -3.91 1.42
CA GLU A 215 22.23 -2.79 0.63
C GLU A 215 21.22 -2.27 -0.40
N PHE A 216 20.35 -3.15 -0.90
CA PHE A 216 19.28 -2.81 -1.84
C PHE A 216 17.87 -3.08 -1.28
N PRO A 217 16.84 -2.40 -1.81
CA PRO A 217 16.90 -1.23 -2.68
C PRO A 217 17.54 0.00 -2.01
N SER A 218 18.14 0.88 -2.81
CA SER A 218 18.94 2.00 -2.30
C SER A 218 18.62 3.34 -2.98
N GLU A 219 19.05 4.43 -2.34
CA GLU A 219 19.02 5.80 -2.88
C GLU A 219 20.26 6.17 -3.72
N ARG A 220 21.17 5.22 -3.97
CA ARG A 220 22.42 5.42 -4.73
C ARG A 220 22.24 5.16 -6.23
N SER A 221 23.12 5.78 -7.02
CA SER A 221 23.29 5.53 -8.47
C SER A 221 22.00 5.67 -9.29
N LEU A 222 21.16 6.65 -8.92
CA LEU A 222 19.88 6.96 -9.58
C LEU A 222 20.08 7.99 -10.69
N GLU A 223 19.38 7.81 -11.82
CA GLU A 223 19.33 8.81 -12.91
C GLU A 223 18.11 9.73 -12.83
N TRP A 224 17.09 9.35 -12.05
CA TRP A 224 15.86 10.10 -11.81
C TRP A 224 15.75 10.54 -10.34
N PRO A 225 15.02 11.60 -10.02
CA PRO A 225 14.79 12.02 -8.63
C PRO A 225 14.08 10.90 -7.84
N LEU A 226 14.53 10.68 -6.60
CA LEU A 226 13.92 9.70 -5.70
C LEU A 226 12.52 10.16 -5.25
N ALA A 227 11.52 9.28 -5.37
CA ALA A 227 10.17 9.57 -4.91
C ALA A 227 10.13 9.78 -3.39
N ARG A 228 9.47 10.86 -2.92
CA ARG A 228 9.38 11.22 -1.48
C ARG A 228 8.75 10.15 -0.57
N GLU A 229 7.99 9.21 -1.14
CA GLU A 229 7.43 8.06 -0.42
C GLU A 229 8.43 6.89 -0.36
N ALA A 230 9.23 6.71 -1.42
CA ALA A 230 10.32 5.74 -1.44
C ALA A 230 11.41 6.14 -0.43
N GLU A 231 11.84 7.40 -0.44
CA GLU A 231 12.80 7.95 0.53
C GLU A 231 12.36 7.67 1.98
N ARG A 232 11.10 7.97 2.33
CA ARG A 232 10.54 7.68 3.66
C ARG A 232 10.46 6.19 3.98
N THR A 233 10.14 5.33 3.00
CA THR A 233 10.05 3.87 3.19
C THR A 233 11.44 3.21 3.32
N LEU A 234 12.45 3.76 2.64
CA LEU A 234 13.85 3.33 2.73
C LEU A 234 14.46 3.75 4.08
N ARG A 235 14.33 5.03 4.47
CA ARG A 235 14.96 5.60 5.67
C ARG A 235 14.19 5.31 6.97
N GLY A 236 12.87 5.38 6.95
CA GLY A 236 12.00 5.15 8.11
C GLY A 236 11.59 3.69 8.32
N GLY A 237 11.82 2.83 7.34
CA GLY A 237 11.41 1.43 7.37
C GLY A 237 9.90 1.22 7.25
N THR A 238 9.41 0.11 7.80
CA THR A 238 7.97 -0.23 7.78
C THR A 238 7.27 0.47 8.95
N PRO A 239 6.20 1.28 8.73
CA PRO A 239 5.48 1.97 9.80
C PRO A 239 5.03 1.01 10.91
N TRP A 240 5.21 1.38 12.18
CA TRP A 240 4.96 0.52 13.34
C TRP A 240 3.53 -0.08 13.35
N LEU A 241 2.55 0.70 12.89
CA LEU A 241 1.15 0.26 12.73
C LEU A 241 0.99 -0.93 11.77
N GLN A 242 1.79 -1.02 10.69
CA GLN A 242 1.75 -2.13 9.72
C GLN A 242 2.26 -3.47 10.30
N ARG A 243 2.85 -3.47 11.52
CA ARG A 243 3.23 -4.71 12.22
C ARG A 243 2.03 -5.41 12.89
N TYR A 244 0.94 -4.69 13.13
CA TYR A 244 -0.23 -5.18 13.87
C TYR A 244 -1.57 -4.98 13.15
N LEU A 245 -1.64 -4.08 12.16
CA LEU A 245 -2.85 -3.76 11.40
C LEU A 245 -2.67 -4.03 9.91
N PRO A 246 -3.73 -4.39 9.18
CA PRO A 246 -3.70 -4.50 7.71
C PRO A 246 -3.23 -3.20 7.06
N PHE A 247 -2.47 -3.33 5.95
CA PHE A 247 -1.82 -2.22 5.24
C PHE A 247 -2.71 -0.98 5.04
N TRP A 248 -3.94 -1.16 4.56
CA TRP A 248 -4.88 -0.05 4.33
C TRP A 248 -5.17 0.74 5.62
N LEU A 249 -5.48 0.07 6.72
CA LEU A 249 -5.84 0.71 7.98
C LEU A 249 -4.62 1.42 8.62
N ALA A 250 -3.45 0.79 8.55
CA ALA A 250 -2.21 1.39 9.03
C ALA A 250 -1.84 2.65 8.22
N ASN A 251 -1.88 2.59 6.89
CA ASN A 251 -1.61 3.74 6.01
C ASN A 251 -2.68 4.85 6.14
N LEU A 252 -3.94 4.48 6.42
CA LEU A 252 -5.00 5.45 6.72
C LEU A 252 -4.71 6.21 8.01
N ILE A 253 -4.40 5.51 9.10
CA ILE A 253 -4.11 6.11 10.41
C ILE A 253 -2.85 6.98 10.34
N ASP A 254 -1.76 6.48 9.77
CA ASP A 254 -0.47 7.18 9.67
C ASP A 254 -0.60 8.52 8.91
N ARG A 255 -1.30 8.50 7.77
CA ARG A 255 -1.54 9.68 6.93
C ARG A 255 -2.59 10.65 7.50
N MET A 256 -3.63 10.14 8.16
CA MET A 256 -4.75 10.96 8.65
C MET A 256 -4.67 11.26 10.14
N TRP A 257 -3.57 10.97 10.85
CA TRP A 257 -3.55 11.07 12.32
C TRP A 257 -3.98 12.44 12.87
N VAL A 258 -3.62 13.55 12.21
CA VAL A 258 -4.04 14.92 12.55
C VAL A 258 -5.54 15.16 12.32
N VAL A 259 -6.10 14.57 11.25
CA VAL A 259 -7.52 14.63 10.93
C VAL A 259 -8.33 13.76 11.89
N LEU A 260 -7.80 12.57 12.23
CA LEU A 260 -8.39 11.66 13.20
C LEU A 260 -8.40 12.26 14.60
N LEU A 261 -7.31 12.92 15.01
CA LEU A 261 -7.23 13.70 16.25
C LEU A 261 -8.28 14.82 16.26
N SER A 262 -8.40 15.57 15.16
CA SER A 262 -9.43 16.62 15.00
C SER A 262 -10.86 16.06 15.10
N ILE A 263 -11.13 14.91 14.47
CA ILE A 263 -12.43 14.23 14.55
C ILE A 263 -12.72 13.79 15.98
N VAL A 264 -11.75 13.19 16.68
CA VAL A 264 -11.90 12.81 18.10
C VAL A 264 -12.13 14.03 18.99
N ALA A 265 -11.42 15.13 18.76
CA ALA A 265 -11.61 16.39 19.49
C ALA A 265 -13.01 17.00 19.32
N VAL A 266 -13.66 16.79 18.17
CA VAL A 266 -15.07 17.18 17.92
C VAL A 266 -16.06 16.12 18.42
N LEU A 267 -15.69 14.84 18.39
CA LEU A 267 -16.55 13.75 18.86
C LEU A 267 -16.73 13.76 20.39
N ILE A 268 -15.70 14.17 21.15
CA ILE A 268 -15.76 14.32 22.61
C ILE A 268 -16.90 15.24 23.07
N PRO A 269 -17.00 16.52 22.65
CA PRO A 269 -18.14 17.36 23.02
C PRO A 269 -19.46 16.87 22.41
N LEU A 270 -19.46 16.35 21.17
CA LEU A 270 -20.68 15.83 20.55
C LEU A 270 -21.28 14.63 21.32
N SER A 271 -20.44 13.76 21.88
CA SER A 271 -20.86 12.64 22.72
C SER A 271 -21.58 13.06 24.01
N ARG A 272 -21.37 14.30 24.48
CA ARG A 272 -22.13 14.88 25.61
C ARG A 272 -23.45 15.52 25.20
N ILE A 273 -23.64 15.79 23.90
CA ILE A 273 -24.86 16.41 23.34
C ILE A 273 -25.88 15.34 22.92
N VAL A 274 -25.44 14.14 22.53
CA VAL A 274 -26.34 13.05 22.14
C VAL A 274 -27.26 12.57 23.28
N PRO A 275 -26.80 12.35 24.53
CA PRO A 275 -27.67 11.94 25.63
C PRO A 275 -28.85 12.91 25.91
N PRO A 276 -28.64 14.22 26.18
CA PRO A 276 -29.77 15.13 26.46
C PRO A 276 -30.74 15.30 25.28
N LEU A 277 -30.27 15.18 24.03
CA LEU A 277 -31.16 15.14 22.86
C LEU A 277 -32.02 13.86 22.81
N TYR A 278 -31.48 12.72 23.24
CA TYR A 278 -32.25 11.49 23.39
C TYR A 278 -33.28 11.61 24.51
N GLU A 279 -32.89 12.13 25.68
CA GLU A 279 -33.80 12.38 26.81
C GLU A 279 -34.95 13.30 26.40
N PHE A 280 -34.64 14.44 25.78
CA PHE A 280 -35.64 15.37 25.28
C PHE A 280 -36.61 14.71 24.31
N LYS A 281 -36.11 13.90 23.35
CA LYS A 281 -36.94 13.18 22.37
C LYS A 281 -37.85 12.14 23.01
N VAL A 282 -37.45 11.51 24.11
CA VAL A 282 -38.32 10.61 24.89
C VAL A 282 -39.34 11.41 25.70
N ARG A 283 -38.90 12.39 26.49
CA ARG A 283 -39.76 13.24 27.33
C ARG A 283 -40.83 13.98 26.53
N SER A 284 -40.49 14.57 25.38
CA SER A 284 -41.46 15.26 24.50
C SER A 284 -42.59 14.36 23.99
N ARG A 285 -42.40 13.03 23.95
CA ARG A 285 -43.49 12.09 23.64
C ARG A 285 -44.47 11.96 24.81
N VAL A 286 -43.97 11.94 26.05
CA VAL A 286 -44.80 11.86 27.27
C VAL A 286 -45.53 13.19 27.52
N PHE A 287 -44.83 14.33 27.42
CA PHE A 287 -45.43 15.66 27.62
C PHE A 287 -46.57 15.98 26.65
N ARG A 288 -46.55 15.45 25.42
CA ARG A 288 -47.68 15.56 24.47
C ARG A 288 -48.99 14.96 25.00
N TRP A 289 -48.92 13.87 25.76
CA TRP A 289 -50.10 13.23 26.34
C TRP A 289 -50.54 13.91 27.64
N TYR A 290 -49.61 14.47 28.41
CA TYR A 290 -49.93 15.39 29.51
C TYR A 290 -50.70 16.63 29.04
N ALA A 291 -50.34 17.20 27.87
CA ALA A 291 -51.10 18.30 27.28
C ALA A 291 -52.54 17.87 26.95
N GLN A 292 -52.72 16.73 26.27
CA GLN A 292 -54.07 16.21 25.95
C GLN A 292 -54.90 15.84 27.19
N LEU A 293 -54.26 15.40 28.29
CA LEU A 293 -54.95 15.21 29.57
C LEU A 293 -55.43 16.55 30.15
N ARG A 294 -54.62 17.60 30.06
CA ARG A 294 -55.00 18.94 30.56
C ARG A 294 -56.09 19.56 29.70
N ASP A 295 -56.07 19.39 28.39
CA ASP A 295 -57.16 19.82 27.48
C ASP A 295 -58.50 19.14 27.85
N ILE A 296 -58.47 17.92 28.42
CA ILE A 296 -59.66 17.21 28.93
C ILE A 296 -60.06 17.73 30.32
N GLU A 297 -59.10 17.99 31.21
CA GLU A 297 -59.35 18.58 32.55
C GLU A 297 -59.92 20.01 32.46
N GLU A 298 -59.47 20.80 31.48
CA GLU A 298 -59.90 22.18 31.21
C GLU A 298 -61.22 22.25 30.40
N SER A 299 -61.73 21.11 29.91
CA SER A 299 -63.05 20.99 29.26
C SER A 299 -64.11 20.27 30.11
N VAL A 300 -63.89 20.17 31.43
CA VAL A 300 -64.91 19.76 32.42
C VAL A 300 -65.87 20.92 32.67
N ASP A 301 -66.83 21.10 31.76
CA ASP A 301 -67.94 22.06 31.87
C ASP A 301 -69.22 21.34 32.35
N ASP A 302 -70.06 22.03 33.12
CA ASP A 302 -70.85 21.44 34.22
C ASP A 302 -72.18 20.78 33.76
N ARG A 303 -72.07 19.72 32.93
CA ARG A 303 -73.22 19.01 32.31
C ARG A 303 -73.02 17.48 32.29
N GLU A 304 -74.06 16.73 32.60
CA GLU A 304 -74.06 15.25 32.62
C GLU A 304 -73.72 14.62 31.25
N ASP A 305 -74.19 15.25 30.16
CA ASP A 305 -73.83 14.90 28.78
C ASP A 305 -72.36 15.18 28.43
N ALA A 306 -71.67 16.04 29.18
CA ALA A 306 -70.23 16.25 29.01
C ALA A 306 -69.46 15.14 29.73
N ALA A 307 -69.82 14.81 30.97
CA ALA A 307 -69.14 13.80 31.80
C ALA A 307 -68.95 12.44 31.08
N HIS A 308 -70.01 11.91 30.46
CA HIS A 308 -69.94 10.63 29.71
C HIS A 308 -68.99 10.70 28.50
N ARG A 309 -68.98 11.82 27.76
CA ARG A 309 -68.08 12.02 26.61
C ARG A 309 -66.64 12.26 27.04
N LEU A 310 -66.42 12.95 28.17
CA LEU A 310 -65.11 13.17 28.76
C LEU A 310 -64.50 11.85 29.25
N LEU A 311 -65.29 10.99 29.92
CA LEU A 311 -64.85 9.65 30.34
C LEU A 311 -64.43 8.77 29.16
N ALA A 312 -65.26 8.67 28.11
CA ALA A 312 -64.91 7.91 26.91
C ALA A 312 -63.63 8.42 26.21
N ARG A 313 -63.40 9.74 26.24
CA ARG A 313 -62.18 10.38 25.72
C ARG A 313 -60.95 10.12 26.60
N LEU A 314 -61.16 9.97 27.91
CA LEU A 314 -60.15 9.58 28.88
C LEU A 314 -59.75 8.10 28.76
N ASP A 315 -60.72 7.21 28.48
CA ASP A 315 -60.50 5.81 28.16
C ASP A 315 -59.69 5.63 26.87
N GLU A 316 -60.01 6.41 25.83
CA GLU A 316 -59.20 6.43 24.61
C GLU A 316 -57.77 6.93 24.87
N LEU A 317 -57.59 7.88 25.79
CA LEU A 317 -56.26 8.37 26.19
C LEU A 317 -55.45 7.30 26.94
N ASP A 318 -56.01 6.64 27.96
CA ASP A 318 -55.33 5.57 28.74
C ASP A 318 -54.95 4.39 27.82
N ALA A 319 -55.87 3.95 26.95
CA ALA A 319 -55.63 2.88 25.98
C ALA A 319 -54.61 3.22 24.87
N ARG A 320 -54.37 4.52 24.61
CA ARG A 320 -53.27 5.00 23.74
C ARG A 320 -51.95 5.09 24.50
N VAL A 321 -51.97 5.52 25.76
CA VAL A 321 -50.80 5.63 26.65
C VAL A 321 -50.23 4.25 27.00
N GLU A 322 -51.08 3.24 27.23
CA GLU A 322 -50.65 1.86 27.51
C GLU A 322 -49.86 1.20 26.37
N ARG A 323 -50.03 1.68 25.13
CA ARG A 323 -49.30 1.16 23.94
C ARG A 323 -47.93 1.81 23.74
N LEU A 324 -47.49 2.70 24.64
CA LEU A 324 -46.21 3.40 24.54
C LEU A 324 -45.08 2.59 25.19
N THR A 325 -44.24 1.97 24.35
CA THR A 325 -42.98 1.36 24.80
C THR A 325 -41.95 2.44 25.13
N VAL A 326 -41.77 2.70 26.43
CA VAL A 326 -40.78 3.63 26.98
C VAL A 326 -39.64 2.83 27.64
N PRO A 327 -38.35 3.21 27.47
CA PRO A 327 -37.25 2.55 28.18
C PRO A 327 -37.40 2.65 29.71
N LEU A 328 -36.95 1.62 30.44
CA LEU A 328 -37.06 1.52 31.91
C LEU A 328 -36.56 2.77 32.66
N SER A 329 -35.55 3.47 32.15
CA SER A 329 -35.00 4.71 32.72
C SER A 329 -35.97 5.91 32.73
N TYR A 330 -37.11 5.82 32.05
CA TYR A 330 -38.16 6.85 32.00
C TYR A 330 -39.56 6.28 32.32
N ALA A 331 -39.62 5.09 32.93
CA ALA A 331 -40.90 4.45 33.27
C ALA A 331 -41.71 5.26 34.30
N ASP A 332 -41.04 5.95 35.23
CA ASP A 332 -41.68 6.74 36.28
C ASP A 332 -42.58 7.86 35.72
N GLU A 333 -42.21 8.47 34.59
CA GLU A 333 -43.02 9.51 33.94
C GLU A 333 -44.30 8.94 33.30
N LEU A 334 -44.22 7.70 32.81
CA LEU A 334 -45.37 6.97 32.27
C LEU A 334 -46.32 6.55 33.39
N TYR A 335 -45.79 6.06 34.52
CA TYR A 335 -46.60 5.74 35.71
C TYR A 335 -47.23 6.99 36.34
N ALA A 336 -46.51 8.11 36.41
CA ALA A 336 -47.05 9.40 36.87
C ALA A 336 -48.22 9.87 35.98
N LEU A 337 -48.08 9.78 34.65
CA LEU A 337 -49.16 10.11 33.71
C LEU A 337 -50.40 9.24 33.94
N ARG A 338 -50.24 7.90 34.06
CA ARG A 338 -51.38 7.00 34.34
C ARG A 338 -52.02 7.29 35.70
N SER A 339 -51.24 7.61 36.73
CA SER A 339 -51.76 8.04 38.04
C SER A 339 -52.59 9.32 37.93
N HIS A 340 -52.16 10.29 37.13
CA HIS A 340 -52.92 11.54 36.89
C HIS A 340 -54.20 11.28 36.09
N ILE A 341 -54.18 10.41 35.06
CA ILE A 341 -55.38 9.98 34.33
C ILE A 341 -56.41 9.39 35.30
N GLN A 342 -56.00 8.47 36.17
CA GLN A 342 -56.90 7.83 37.13
C GLN A 342 -57.38 8.79 38.23
N MET A 343 -56.58 9.79 38.63
CA MET A 343 -57.02 10.88 39.51
C MET A 343 -58.10 11.74 38.85
N VAL A 344 -57.93 12.13 37.59
CA VAL A 344 -58.92 12.94 36.83
C VAL A 344 -60.21 12.14 36.61
N ARG A 345 -60.11 10.85 36.24
CA ARG A 345 -61.24 9.90 36.20
C ARG A 345 -62.02 9.93 37.51
N GLY A 346 -61.32 9.82 38.64
CA GLY A 346 -61.89 9.85 39.98
C GLY A 346 -62.57 11.18 40.36
N ARG A 347 -62.15 12.31 39.78
CA ARG A 347 -62.86 13.60 39.95
C ARG A 347 -64.13 13.66 39.10
N ILE A 348 -64.06 13.30 37.82
CA ILE A 348 -65.22 13.34 36.91
C ILE A 348 -66.34 12.40 37.41
N VAL A 349 -65.99 11.19 37.87
CA VAL A 349 -66.97 10.24 38.45
C VAL A 349 -67.55 10.72 39.79
N ARG A 350 -66.86 11.59 40.54
CA ARG A 350 -67.39 12.19 41.78
C ARG A 350 -68.19 13.47 41.55
N ALA A 351 -68.02 14.13 40.41
CA ALA A 351 -68.83 15.28 40.00
C ALA A 351 -70.18 14.85 39.38
N ALA A 352 -70.23 13.65 38.77
CA ALA A 352 -71.47 13.08 38.29
C ALA A 352 -72.38 12.61 39.45
N PRO A 353 -73.67 12.98 39.48
CA PRO A 353 -74.63 12.46 40.44
C PRO A 353 -74.92 10.96 40.20
N PRO A 354 -75.41 10.21 41.21
CA PRO A 354 -75.60 8.77 41.10
C PRO A 354 -76.74 8.42 40.13
N ALA A 355 -76.41 7.67 39.07
CA ALA A 355 -77.37 7.18 38.09
C ALA A 355 -78.42 6.24 38.74
N ALA A 356 -79.68 6.42 38.37
CA ALA A 356 -80.78 5.60 38.86
C ALA A 356 -80.69 4.14 38.35
N PRO A 357 -81.05 3.13 39.16
CA PRO A 357 -80.95 1.72 38.77
C PRO A 357 -81.96 1.34 37.69
N SER A 358 -81.51 0.58 36.69
CA SER A 358 -82.36 0.04 35.63
C SER A 358 -83.18 -1.16 36.10
N THR A 359 -84.50 -1.11 35.88
CA THR A 359 -85.44 -2.16 36.28
C THR A 359 -85.26 -3.43 35.45
N PRO A 360 -85.11 -4.63 36.05
CA PRO A 360 -85.03 -5.88 35.31
C PRO A 360 -86.40 -6.33 34.78
N VAL A 361 -86.43 -6.92 33.59
CA VAL A 361 -87.62 -7.55 32.99
C VAL A 361 -87.78 -8.96 33.56
N SER A 362 -88.95 -9.26 34.12
CA SER A 362 -89.26 -10.59 34.69
C SER A 362 -89.62 -11.63 33.62
N PRO A 363 -89.34 -12.94 33.83
CA PRO A 363 -89.59 -13.99 32.84
C PRO A 363 -91.05 -14.48 32.83
N GLN A 364 -91.44 -15.15 31.74
CA GLN A 364 -92.70 -15.89 31.64
C GLN A 364 -92.57 -17.30 32.23
N THR A 365 -93.64 -17.80 32.86
CA THR A 365 -93.72 -19.13 33.49
C THR A 365 -94.55 -20.08 32.60
N PRO A 366 -94.18 -21.37 32.45
CA PRO A 366 -94.73 -22.23 31.39
C PRO A 366 -96.13 -22.84 31.69
N VAL A 367 -96.72 -23.40 30.62
CA VAL A 367 -98.05 -24.02 30.57
C VAL A 367 -98.00 -25.52 30.88
N SER A 368 -98.96 -26.06 31.64
CA SER A 368 -99.67 -27.34 31.36
C SER A 368 -100.80 -27.61 32.36
N SER A 369 -101.76 -28.45 31.97
CA SER A 369 -103.01 -28.73 32.69
C SER A 369 -103.40 -30.21 32.59
N GLU A 370 -103.77 -30.84 33.72
CA GLU A 370 -104.54 -32.10 33.90
C GLU A 370 -104.59 -32.38 35.44
N GLN A 371 -105.45 -33.17 36.08
CA GLN A 371 -106.49 -34.16 35.72
C GLN A 371 -107.47 -34.29 36.95
N THR A 372 -108.61 -35.00 37.05
CA THR A 372 -109.42 -35.93 36.21
C THR A 372 -110.89 -35.94 36.71
N ASN A 373 -111.87 -36.22 35.83
CA ASN A 373 -113.14 -36.98 36.09
C ASN A 373 -114.21 -36.50 37.11
N PRO A 374 -115.42 -37.11 37.10
CA PRO A 374 -115.95 -38.14 36.18
C PRO A 374 -116.94 -37.63 35.11
#